data_AF-R6P621-F1
#
_entry.id   AF-R6P621-F1
#
_cell.length_a   1.000
_cell.length_b   1.000
_cell.length_c   1.000
_cell.angle_alpha   90.00
_cell.angle_beta   90.00
_cell.angle_gamma   90.00
#
_symmetry.space_group_name_H-M   'P 1'
#
loop_
_entity.id
_entity.type
_entity.pdbx_description
1 polymer ?
#
loop_
_entity_poly.entity_id
_entity_poly.type
_entity_poly.pdbx_seq_one_letter_code
_entity_poly.pdbx_strand_id
1 'polypeptide(L)'
;MKKVKITVLKTMFNKDLALEYGVDGLTVCPMLKEGQVFYADYAKPEELCNEAWKAIYQYVFALAHGAGSGVFYYGDWIKKPGVAICSCNDG
;
A
#
# COMPACT_ATOMS: atom_id res chain seq x y z
N MET A 1 -2.53 5.98 19.87
CA MET A 1 -1.86 5.47 18.66
C MET A 1 -1.36 6.62 17.83
N LYS A 2 -0.27 6.43 17.08
CA LYS A 2 0.23 7.45 16.14
C LYS A 2 -0.58 7.38 14.84
N LYS A 3 -0.81 8.54 14.21
CA LYS A 3 -1.30 8.57 12.83
C LYS A 3 -0.16 8.23 11.88
N VAL A 4 -0.40 7.28 10.99
CA VAL A 4 0.52 6.82 9.95
C VAL A 4 0.12 7.47 8.63
N LYS A 5 1.10 8.04 7.94
CA LYS A 5 0.92 8.59 6.59
C LYS A 5 1.02 7.45 5.57
N ILE A 6 -0.01 7.29 4.76
CA ILE A 6 -0.05 6.37 3.63
C ILE A 6 0.07 7.22 2.37
N THR A 7 0.98 6.86 1.46
CA THR A 7 1.16 7.57 0.19
C THR A 7 1.09 6.57 -0.95
N VAL A 8 0.29 6.85 -1.98
CA VAL A 8 0.28 6.08 -3.21
C VAL A 8 1.53 6.44 -4.00
N LEU A 9 2.55 5.59 -3.98
CA LEU A 9 3.84 5.89 -4.60
C LEU A 9 3.82 5.68 -6.11
N LYS A 10 3.22 4.57 -6.55
CA LYS A 10 3.20 4.14 -7.94
C LYS A 10 1.95 3.30 -8.20
N THR A 11 1.41 3.39 -9.41
CA THR A 11 0.44 2.45 -9.97
C THR A 11 1.13 1.69 -11.10
N MET A 12 0.90 0.38 -11.18
CA MET A 12 1.56 -0.48 -12.18
C MET A 12 0.55 -1.30 -12.96
N PHE A 13 0.84 -1.53 -14.25
CA PHE A 13 0.06 -2.41 -15.10
C PHE A 13 0.99 -3.22 -16.00
N ASN A 14 1.05 -4.53 -15.74
CA ASN A 14 1.84 -5.47 -16.52
C ASN A 14 1.02 -5.91 -17.74
N LYS A 15 1.27 -5.26 -18.88
CA LYS A 15 0.47 -5.41 -20.10
C LYS A 15 0.48 -6.84 -20.65
N ASP A 16 1.63 -7.50 -20.57
CA ASP A 16 1.83 -8.89 -20.98
C ASP A 16 0.98 -9.85 -20.14
N LEU A 17 1.07 -9.76 -18.81
CA LEU A 17 0.27 -10.59 -17.90
C LEU A 17 -1.22 -10.28 -18.01
N ALA A 18 -1.59 -9.01 -18.20
CA ALA A 18 -2.98 -8.61 -18.38
C ALA A 18 -3.56 -9.13 -19.71
N LEU A 19 -2.76 -9.25 -20.77
CA LEU A 19 -3.20 -9.80 -22.04
C LEU A 19 -3.39 -11.33 -21.96
N GLU A 20 -2.54 -12.03 -21.21
CA GLU A 20 -2.60 -13.50 -21.10
C GLU A 20 -3.65 -13.97 -20.09
N TYR A 21 -3.77 -13.29 -18.95
CA TYR A 21 -4.58 -13.74 -17.81
C TYR A 21 -5.69 -12.77 -17.40
N GLY A 22 -5.67 -11.53 -17.90
CA GLY A 22 -6.64 -10.50 -17.54
C GLY A 22 -7.98 -10.66 -18.26
N VAL A 23 -9.00 -10.01 -17.71
CA VAL A 23 -10.29 -9.86 -18.40
C VAL A 23 -10.19 -8.84 -19.53
N ASP A 24 -11.06 -8.96 -20.54
CA ASP A 24 -11.14 -7.99 -21.63
C ASP A 24 -11.35 -6.57 -21.09
N GLY A 25 -10.50 -5.64 -21.52
CA GLY A 25 -10.56 -4.24 -21.09
C GLY A 25 -9.99 -3.96 -19.70
N LEU A 26 -9.25 -4.90 -19.09
CA LEU A 26 -8.52 -4.64 -17.85
C LEU A 26 -7.55 -3.45 -18.02
N THR A 27 -7.54 -2.54 -17.04
CA THR A 27 -6.69 -1.35 -17.03
C THR A 27 -6.01 -1.17 -15.66
N VAL A 28 -5.21 -0.12 -15.52
CA VAL A 28 -4.65 0.31 -14.22
C VAL A 28 -5.75 0.54 -13.18
N CYS A 29 -5.37 0.54 -11.90
CA CYS A 29 -6.28 0.91 -10.81
C CYS A 29 -6.99 2.26 -11.08
N PRO A 30 -8.34 2.29 -11.15
CA PRO A 30 -9.09 3.51 -11.42
C PRO A 30 -9.33 4.34 -10.14
N MET A 31 -9.14 3.72 -8.96
CA MET A 31 -9.52 4.30 -7.67
C MET A 31 -8.44 5.21 -7.09
N LEU A 32 -7.16 4.82 -7.23
CA LEU A 32 -6.03 5.48 -6.60
C LEU A 32 -5.10 6.09 -7.64
N LYS A 33 -4.50 7.24 -7.29
CA LYS A 33 -3.61 8.03 -8.13
C LYS A 33 -2.29 8.26 -7.40
N GLU A 34 -1.20 8.19 -8.14
CA GLU A 34 0.14 8.48 -7.62
C GLU A 34 0.18 9.86 -6.94
N GLY A 35 0.82 9.92 -5.77
CA GLY A 35 0.91 11.12 -4.93
C GLY A 35 -0.26 11.32 -3.97
N GLN A 36 -1.36 10.58 -4.06
CA GLN A 36 -2.44 10.65 -3.06
C GLN A 36 -1.91 10.27 -1.67
N VAL A 37 -2.42 10.97 -0.66
CA VAL A 37 -2.03 10.79 0.74
C VAL A 37 -3.26 10.55 1.59
N PHE A 38 -3.16 9.54 2.45
CA PHE A 38 -4.14 9.23 3.49
C PHE A 38 -3.46 9.20 4.85
N TYR A 39 -4.26 9.30 5.90
CA TYR A 39 -3.80 9.12 7.27
C TYR A 39 -4.69 8.10 7.96
N ALA A 40 -4.05 7.14 8.63
CA ALA A 40 -4.73 6.05 9.31
C ALA A 40 -4.05 5.77 10.66
N ASP A 41 -4.75 5.05 11.52
CA ASP A 41 -4.18 4.46 12.73
C ASP A 41 -4.44 2.95 12.74
N TYR A 42 -5.57 2.49 13.27
CA TYR A 42 -6.08 1.13 13.16
C TYR A 42 -7.25 1.04 12.20
N ALA A 43 -7.94 2.15 11.92
CA ALA A 43 -9.09 2.19 11.04
C ALA A 43 -8.68 2.56 9.62
N LYS A 44 -9.37 1.97 8.65
CA LYS A 44 -9.20 2.29 7.22
C LYS A 44 -9.64 3.74 6.96
N PRO A 45 -8.86 4.54 6.22
CA PRO A 45 -9.34 5.82 5.70
C PRO A 45 -10.58 5.64 4.82
N GLU A 46 -11.52 6.58 4.88
CA GLU A 46 -12.79 6.50 4.14
C GLU A 46 -12.56 6.29 2.62
N GLU A 47 -11.70 7.12 2.04
CA GLU A 47 -11.40 7.14 0.60
C GLU A 47 -10.40 6.07 0.13
N LEU A 48 -9.76 5.33 1.05
CA LEU A 48 -8.88 4.23 0.66
C LEU A 48 -9.72 2.97 0.37
N CYS A 49 -9.51 2.32 -0.77
CA CYS A 49 -10.27 1.11 -1.12
C CYS A 49 -9.97 -0.06 -0.16
N ASN A 50 -10.91 -0.99 -0.05
CA ASN A 50 -10.81 -2.12 0.89
C ASN A 50 -9.67 -3.07 0.55
N GLU A 51 -9.43 -3.36 -0.73
CA GLU A 51 -8.36 -4.28 -1.14
C GLU A 51 -6.97 -3.71 -0.85
N ALA A 52 -6.74 -2.42 -1.16
CA ALA A 52 -5.49 -1.75 -0.79
C ALA A 52 -5.31 -1.74 0.74
N TRP A 53 -6.38 -1.55 1.52
CA TRP A 53 -6.29 -1.60 2.97
C TRP A 53 -5.90 -2.97 3.51
N LYS A 54 -6.50 -4.06 3.00
CA LYS A 54 -6.13 -5.42 3.41
C LYS A 54 -4.64 -5.68 3.20
N ALA A 55 -4.07 -5.20 2.10
CA ALA A 55 -2.65 -5.37 1.79
C ALA A 55 -1.71 -4.62 2.74
N ILE A 56 -2.13 -3.47 3.29
CA ILE A 56 -1.25 -2.59 4.08
C ILE A 56 -1.56 -2.53 5.58
N TYR A 57 -2.74 -2.98 6.01
CA TYR A 57 -3.27 -2.81 7.36
C TYR A 57 -2.27 -3.21 8.44
N GLN A 58 -1.66 -4.39 8.33
CA GLN A 58 -0.73 -4.92 9.34
C GLN A 58 0.48 -4.00 9.59
N TYR A 59 0.99 -3.34 8.55
CA TYR A 59 2.12 -2.39 8.68
C TYR A 59 1.65 -1.08 9.29
N VAL A 60 0.50 -0.58 8.85
CA VAL A 60 -0.12 0.62 9.40
C VAL A 60 -0.42 0.41 10.89
N PHE A 61 -0.99 -0.73 11.26
CA PHE A 61 -1.24 -1.13 12.64
C PHE A 61 0.06 -1.17 13.46
N ALA A 62 1.10 -1.86 12.98
CA ALA A 62 2.38 -1.94 13.68
C ALA A 62 3.00 -0.55 13.90
N LEU A 63 3.03 0.30 12.85
CA LEU A 63 3.56 1.65 12.91
C LEU A 63 2.76 2.55 13.87
N ALA A 64 1.43 2.45 13.86
CA ALA A 64 0.54 3.19 14.75
C ALA A 64 0.75 2.82 16.22
N HIS A 65 1.20 1.58 16.50
CA HIS A 65 1.48 1.04 17.82
C HIS A 65 2.96 1.15 18.24
N GLY A 66 3.78 1.88 17.49
CA GLY A 66 5.14 2.22 17.89
C GLY A 66 6.24 1.36 17.29
N ALA A 67 5.91 0.42 16.38
CA ALA A 67 6.94 -0.10 15.48
C ALA A 67 7.46 1.06 14.61
N GLY A 68 8.77 1.11 14.37
CA GLY A 68 9.36 2.12 13.49
C GLY A 68 10.72 2.66 13.90
N SER A 69 11.24 2.27 15.06
CA SER A 69 12.68 2.45 15.38
C SER A 69 13.56 1.51 14.56
N GLY A 70 13.04 0.34 14.18
CA GLY A 70 13.70 -0.62 13.29
C GLY A 70 13.19 -0.57 11.85
N VAL A 71 13.77 -1.43 11.02
CA VAL A 71 13.39 -1.66 9.61
C VAL A 71 12.51 -2.89 9.48
N PHE A 72 11.62 -2.90 8.48
CA PHE A 72 10.85 -4.09 8.13
C PHE A 72 11.69 -5.09 7.32
N TYR A 73 11.32 -6.37 7.41
CA TYR A 73 11.97 -7.48 6.68
C TYR A 73 13.48 -7.54 6.83
N TYR A 74 13.99 -7.36 8.05
CA TYR A 74 15.42 -7.39 8.37
C TYR A 74 16.28 -6.38 7.59
N GLY A 75 15.67 -5.44 6.88
CA GLY A 75 16.37 -4.49 6.01
C GLY A 75 16.63 -4.99 4.59
N ASP A 76 16.21 -6.20 4.22
CA ASP A 76 16.46 -6.79 2.91
C ASP A 76 15.73 -6.03 1.79
N TRP A 77 14.49 -5.63 2.07
CA TRP A 77 13.62 -4.96 1.10
C TRP A 77 13.45 -3.46 1.40
N ILE A 78 13.59 -3.05 2.66
CA ILE A 78 13.31 -1.68 3.09
C ILE A 78 14.37 -1.21 4.08
N LYS A 79 15.23 -0.29 3.62
CA LYS A 79 16.33 0.27 4.43
C LYS A 79 15.94 1.43 5.36
N LYS A 80 14.71 1.93 5.29
CA LYS A 80 14.28 3.14 6.01
C LYS A 80 13.45 2.77 7.24
N PRO A 81 13.90 3.11 8.47
CA PRO A 81 13.10 2.88 9.68
C PRO A 81 11.75 3.61 9.62
N GLY A 82 10.73 2.99 10.22
CA GLY A 82 9.39 3.58 10.30
C GLY A 82 8.65 3.65 8.95
N VAL A 83 9.12 2.93 7.94
CA VAL A 83 8.53 2.90 6.61
C VAL A 83 8.31 1.47 6.18
N ALA A 84 7.10 1.17 5.70
CA ALA A 84 6.78 -0.02 4.94
C ALA A 84 6.42 0.39 3.49
N ILE A 85 6.79 -0.43 2.52
CA ILE A 85 6.37 -0.32 1.12
C ILE A 85 5.73 -1.65 0.75
N CYS A 86 4.52 -1.58 0.22
CA CYS A 86 3.68 -2.72 -0.10
C CYS A 86 2.87 -2.40 -1.35
N SER A 87 2.41 -3.43 -2.04
CA SER A 87 1.55 -3.30 -3.23
C SER A 87 0.16 -3.84 -2.93
N CYS A 88 -0.86 -3.16 -3.46
CA CYS A 88 -2.18 -3.75 -3.62
C CYS A 88 -2.10 -4.92 -4.61
N ASN A 89 -2.93 -5.95 -4.43
CA ASN A 89 -3.05 -7.06 -5.36
C ASN A 89 -3.65 -6.67 -6.72
N ASP A 90 -4.44 -5.61 -6.76
CA ASP A 90 -5.16 -5.19 -7.98
C ASP A 90 -4.35 -4.22 -8.88
N GLY A 91 -3.14 -3.83 -8.45
CA GLY A 91 -2.27 -2.88 -9.17
C GLY A 91 -2.26 -1.46 -8.62
#